data_AF-A0A3Q8X9J6-F1
#
_entry.id   AF-A0A3Q8X9J6-F1
#
_cell.length_a   1.000
_cell.length_b   1.000
_cell.length_c   1.000
_cell.angle_alpha   90.00
_cell.angle_beta   90.00
_cell.angle_gamma   90.00
#
_symmetry.space_group_name_H-M   'P 1'
#
loop_
_entity.id
_entity.type
_entity.pdbx_description
1 polymer ?
#
loop_
_entity_poly.entity_id
_entity_poly.type
_entity_poly.pdbx_seq_one_letter_code
_entity_poly.pdbx_strand_id
1 'polypeptide(L)'
;MIRMYISCFIHLNAGDLCKVVSANNPIYNGEIAVFKGVEYYFQLPSYVFESPISNRIIVSSEDGFEVLPYKSSLLHLIDLALDLQDEKWFEELVYKLNYESQ
;
A
#
# COMPACT_ATOMS: atom_id res chain seq x y z
N MET A 1 0.96 -22.61 25.32
CA MET A 1 0.02 -22.38 24.20
C MET A 1 0.16 -20.91 23.81
N ILE A 2 1.16 -20.61 22.96
CA ILE A 2 1.54 -19.23 22.65
C ILE A 2 0.58 -18.73 21.57
N ARG A 3 -0.24 -17.74 21.92
CA ARG A 3 -1.13 -17.04 21.00
C ARG A 3 -0.28 -16.34 19.95
N MET A 4 -0.33 -16.86 18.72
CA MET A 4 0.29 -16.26 17.54
C MET A 4 -0.59 -15.07 17.14
N TYR A 5 -0.16 -13.86 17.50
CA TYR A 5 -0.76 -12.61 17.03
C TYR A 5 -0.30 -12.37 15.59
N ILE A 6 -0.98 -13.00 14.63
CA ILE A 6 -0.70 -12.78 13.21
C ILE A 6 -1.47 -11.52 12.79
N SER A 7 -0.70 -10.45 12.57
CA SER A 7 -0.94 -9.41 11.55
C SER A 7 -2.36 -8.81 11.49
N CYS A 8 -2.62 -7.79 12.30
CA CYS A 8 -3.91 -7.09 12.37
C CYS A 8 -3.89 -5.64 11.86
N PHE A 9 -2.87 -5.19 11.12
CA PHE A 9 -2.68 -3.74 10.95
C PHE A 9 -2.74 -3.18 9.52
N ILE A 10 -2.81 -4.00 8.46
CA ILE A 10 -2.95 -3.46 7.11
C ILE A 10 -4.08 -4.20 6.37
N HIS A 11 -5.17 -3.49 6.07
CA HIS A 11 -6.21 -3.96 5.16
C HIS A 11 -5.67 -3.90 3.72
N LEU A 12 -4.92 -4.91 3.31
CA LEU A 12 -4.47 -5.10 1.93
C LEU A 12 -5.40 -6.00 1.15
N ASN A 13 -5.91 -5.47 0.04
CA ASN A 13 -6.66 -6.21 -0.95
C ASN A 13 -5.82 -6.42 -2.21
N ALA A 14 -5.97 -7.59 -2.84
CA ALA A 14 -5.32 -7.83 -4.12
C ALA A 14 -5.79 -6.79 -5.15
N GLY A 15 -4.83 -6.11 -5.79
CA GLY A 15 -5.08 -4.96 -6.65
C GLY A 15 -4.64 -3.62 -6.05
N ASP A 16 -4.39 -3.55 -4.73
CA ASP A 16 -3.95 -2.32 -4.09
C ASP A 16 -2.57 -1.90 -4.58
N LEU A 17 -2.42 -0.61 -4.87
CA LEU A 17 -1.14 -0.05 -5.25
C LEU A 17 -0.32 0.22 -3.99
N CYS A 18 0.91 -0.23 -3.98
CA CYS A 18 1.83 -0.04 -2.88
C CYS A 18 3.17 0.47 -3.41
N LYS A 19 3.86 1.29 -2.62
CA LYS A 19 5.27 1.57 -2.83
C LYS A 19 6.08 0.56 -2.05
N VAL A 20 7.01 -0.12 -2.71
CA VAL A 20 7.96 -1.00 -2.04
C VAL A 20 9.04 -0.12 -1.39
N VAL A 21 9.24 -0.27 -0.09
CA VAL A 21 10.24 0.45 0.71
C VAL A 21 11.15 -0.59 1.36
N SER A 22 11.71 -1.47 0.54
CA SER A 22 12.47 -2.60 1.04
C SER A 22 13.85 -2.17 1.54
N ALA A 23 14.17 -2.49 2.79
CA ALA A 23 15.55 -2.47 3.30
C ALA A 23 16.39 -3.65 2.74
N ASN A 24 15.75 -4.73 2.29
CA ASN A 24 16.40 -6.00 1.95
C ASN A 24 16.88 -6.07 0.49
N ASN A 25 16.29 -5.30 -0.42
CA ASN A 25 16.73 -5.22 -1.80
C ASN A 25 16.60 -3.77 -2.32
N PRO A 26 17.72 -3.02 -2.38
CA PRO A 26 17.71 -1.61 -2.80
C PRO A 26 17.17 -1.37 -4.20
N ILE A 27 17.16 -2.40 -5.07
CA ILE A 27 16.73 -2.30 -6.46
C ILE A 27 15.25 -1.91 -6.58
N TYR A 28 14.43 -2.34 -5.63
CA TYR A 28 12.98 -2.11 -5.64
C TYR A 28 12.55 -0.96 -4.72
N ASN A 29 13.51 -0.26 -4.09
CA ASN A 29 13.20 0.81 -3.15
C ASN A 29 12.60 2.01 -3.90
N GLY A 30 11.37 2.35 -3.54
CA GLY A 30 10.58 3.40 -4.17
C GLY A 30 9.75 2.95 -5.37
N GLU A 31 9.76 1.67 -5.71
CA GLU A 31 9.00 1.14 -6.84
C GLU A 31 7.51 1.03 -6.49
N ILE A 32 6.65 1.50 -7.41
CA ILE A 32 5.20 1.35 -7.29
C ILE A 32 4.80 0.00 -7.90
N ALA A 33 4.17 -0.84 -7.10
CA ALA A 33 3.77 -2.19 -7.48
C ALA A 33 2.36 -2.52 -6.99
N VAL A 34 1.68 -3.42 -7.68
CA VAL A 34 0.34 -3.88 -7.35
C VAL A 34 0.47 -5.08 -6.42
N PHE A 35 -0.18 -5.02 -5.25
CA PHE A 35 -0.26 -6.14 -4.34
C PHE A 35 -1.08 -7.28 -4.94
N LYS A 36 -0.55 -8.51 -4.88
CA LYS A 36 -1.20 -9.71 -5.40
C LYS A 36 -1.74 -10.63 -4.32
N GLY A 37 -1.11 -10.63 -3.15
CA GLY A 37 -1.51 -11.49 -2.05
C GLY A 37 -0.37 -11.80 -1.10
N VAL A 38 -0.71 -12.56 -0.05
CA VAL A 38 0.25 -13.09 0.93
C VAL A 38 0.50 -14.57 0.62
N GLU A 39 1.76 -14.91 0.43
CA GLU A 39 2.23 -16.30 0.38
C GLU A 39 2.91 -16.68 1.69
N TYR A 40 3.00 -17.97 1.99
CA TYR A 40 3.64 -18.47 3.20
C TYR A 40 4.85 -19.33 2.85
N TYR A 41 6.03 -18.86 3.24
CA TYR A 41 7.29 -19.59 3.11
C TYR A 41 7.81 -19.93 4.50
N PHE A 42 8.02 -21.23 4.80
CA PHE A 42 8.50 -21.69 6.12
C PHE A 42 7.70 -21.10 7.31
N GLN A 43 6.38 -21.00 7.17
CA GLN A 43 5.46 -20.41 8.17
C GLN A 43 5.59 -18.88 8.36
N LEU A 44 6.38 -18.19 7.53
CA LEU A 44 6.48 -16.73 7.52
C LEU A 44 5.65 -16.13 6.38
N PRO A 45 4.88 -15.06 6.63
CA PRO A 45 4.16 -14.36 5.58
C PRO A 45 5.15 -13.67 4.63
N SER A 46 4.80 -13.66 3.35
CA SER A 46 5.54 -12.99 2.29
C SER A 46 4.55 -12.24 1.41
N TYR A 47 4.68 -10.93 1.35
CA TYR A 47 3.83 -10.02 0.59
C TYR A 47 4.34 -9.99 -0.85
N VAL A 48 3.47 -10.36 -1.79
CA VAL A 48 3.82 -10.48 -3.20
C VAL A 48 3.25 -9.29 -3.96
N PHE A 49 4.12 -8.63 -4.72
CA PHE A 49 3.76 -7.51 -5.58
C PHE A 49 4.19 -7.78 -7.03
N GLU A 50 3.52 -7.11 -7.97
CA GLU A 50 3.85 -7.12 -9.39
C GLU A 50 4.03 -5.68 -9.89
N SER A 51 5.10 -5.43 -10.62
CA SER A 51 5.40 -4.12 -11.22
C SER A 51 5.66 -4.27 -12.72
N PRO A 52 5.41 -3.24 -13.54
CA PRO A 52 5.78 -3.23 -14.95
C PRO A 52 7.29 -3.43 -15.20
N ILE A 53 8.13 -3.03 -14.24
CA ILE A 53 9.60 -3.14 -14.33
C ILE A 53 10.06 -4.52 -13.82
N SER A 54 9.40 -5.00 -12.77
CA SER A 54 9.75 -6.22 -12.05
C SER A 54 8.57 -7.17 -12.05
N ASN A 55 8.67 -8.27 -12.81
CA ASN A 55 7.60 -9.28 -12.93
C ASN A 55 7.08 -9.79 -11.56
N ARG A 56 7.92 -9.77 -10.52
CA ARG A 56 7.52 -10.18 -9.17
C ARG A 56 8.47 -9.61 -8.12
N ILE A 57 7.90 -8.99 -7.09
CA ILE A 57 8.62 -8.47 -5.92
C ILE A 57 8.07 -9.19 -4.69
N ILE A 58 8.96 -9.69 -3.83
CA ILE A 58 8.59 -10.38 -2.59
C ILE A 58 9.16 -9.58 -1.42
N VAL A 59 8.29 -9.21 -0.49
CA VAL A 59 8.66 -8.50 0.74
C VAL A 59 8.29 -9.38 1.93
N SER A 60 9.22 -9.56 2.85
CA SER A 60 9.06 -10.45 4.01
C SER A 60 8.54 -9.75 5.28
N SER A 61 8.33 -8.43 5.24
CA SER A 61 7.83 -7.62 6.36
C SER A 61 6.86 -6.55 5.87
N GLU A 62 5.91 -6.15 6.73
CA GLU A 62 5.02 -5.01 6.52
C GLU A 62 5.78 -3.68 6.43
N ASP A 63 6.95 -3.58 7.09
CA ASP A 63 7.81 -2.39 7.00
C ASP A 63 8.45 -2.19 5.62
N GLY A 64 8.36 -3.19 4.74
CA GLY A 64 8.99 -3.16 3.43
C GLY A 64 8.12 -2.60 2.32
N PHE A 65 6.93 -2.07 2.64
CA PHE A 65 6.05 -1.41 1.69
C PHE A 65 5.10 -0.41 2.37
N GLU A 66 4.53 0.49 1.58
CA GLU A 66 3.55 1.50 1.98
C GLU A 66 2.35 1.43 1.03
N VAL A 67 1.12 1.36 1.57
CA VAL A 67 -0.10 1.30 0.75
C VAL A 67 -0.49 2.70 0.25
N LEU A 68 -0.88 2.80 -1.03
CA LEU A 68 -1.39 4.01 -1.65
C LEU A 68 -2.93 4.06 -1.55
N PRO A 69 -3.53 5.25 -1.40
CA PRO A 69 -2.89 6.58 -1.45
C PRO A 69 -2.27 6.92 -0.10
N TYR A 70 -1.07 7.52 -0.13
CA TYR A 70 -0.54 8.17 1.06
C TYR A 70 -1.56 9.14 1.63
N LYS A 71 -1.75 9.19 2.94
CA LYS A 71 -2.49 10.28 3.58
C LYS A 71 -2.00 11.65 3.09
N SER A 72 -0.69 11.84 2.92
CA SER A 72 -0.10 13.07 2.38
C SER A 72 -0.43 13.30 0.89
N SER A 73 -0.42 12.26 0.04
CA SER A 73 -0.82 12.39 -1.37
C SER A 73 -2.31 12.61 -1.51
N LEU A 74 -3.13 12.00 -0.65
CA LEU A 74 -4.56 12.19 -0.63
C LEU A 74 -4.91 13.61 -0.18
N LEU A 75 -4.21 14.13 0.84
CA LEU A 75 -4.29 15.54 1.24
C LEU A 75 -3.86 16.47 0.08
N HIS A 76 -2.79 16.16 -0.63
CA HIS A 76 -2.37 16.95 -1.80
C HIS A 76 -3.42 16.92 -2.93
N LEU A 77 -4.04 15.78 -3.19
CA LEU A 77 -5.12 15.66 -4.18
C LEU A 77 -6.37 16.43 -3.73
N ILE A 78 -6.66 16.46 -2.42
CA ILE A 78 -7.74 17.25 -1.84
C ILE A 78 -7.46 18.75 -2.05
N ASP A 79 -6.24 19.20 -1.78
CA ASP A 79 -5.82 20.58 -2.03
C ASP A 79 -5.95 20.94 -3.52
N LEU A 80 -5.55 20.05 -4.42
CA LEU A 80 -5.68 20.24 -5.87
C LEU A 80 -7.15 20.29 -6.32
N ALA A 81 -8.02 19.46 -5.76
CA ALA A 81 -9.45 19.47 -6.06
C ALA A 81 -10.11 20.78 -5.60
N LEU A 82 -9.68 21.34 -4.46
CA LEU A 82 -10.11 22.65 -3.99
C LEU A 82 -9.67 23.78 -4.94
N ASP A 83 -8.41 23.76 -5.39
CA ASP A 83 -7.88 24.75 -6.34
C ASP A 83 -8.62 24.73 -7.69
N LEU A 84 -9.03 23.54 -8.14
CA LEU A 84 -9.79 23.34 -9.37
C LEU A 84 -11.30 23.54 -9.21
N GLN A 85 -11.78 23.75 -7.97
CA GLN A 85 -13.21 23.86 -7.63
C GLN A 85 -14.03 22.64 -8.09
N ASP A 86 -13.43 21.45 -8.09
CA ASP A 86 -14.13 20.20 -8.41
C ASP A 86 -14.70 19.59 -7.13
N GLU A 87 -15.91 20.04 -6.78
CA GLU A 87 -16.61 19.70 -5.55
C GLU A 87 -16.88 18.19 -5.43
N LYS A 88 -17.19 17.54 -6.56
CA LYS A 88 -17.46 16.09 -6.60
C LYS A 88 -16.18 15.30 -6.33
N TRP A 89 -15.08 15.69 -6.97
CA TRP A 89 -13.80 15.01 -6.77
C TRP A 89 -13.27 15.20 -5.35
N PHE A 90 -13.47 16.39 -4.77
CA PHE A 90 -13.16 16.68 -3.38
C PHE A 90 -13.93 15.76 -2.41
N GLU A 91 -15.25 15.62 -2.56
CA GLU A 91 -16.07 14.76 -1.72
C GLU A 91 -15.59 13.29 -1.76
N GLU A 92 -15.28 12.78 -2.96
CA GLU A 92 -14.74 11.43 -3.14
C GLU A 92 -13.40 11.26 -2.41
N LEU A 93 -12.49 12.23 -2.50
CA LEU A 93 -11.18 12.16 -1.85
C LEU A 93 -11.27 12.28 -0.32
N VAL A 94 -12.13 13.16 0.21
CA VAL A 94 -12.36 13.29 1.66
C VAL A 94 -12.99 12.02 2.24
N TYR A 95 -13.91 11.39 1.51
CA TYR A 95 -14.46 10.09 1.91
C TYR A 95 -13.35 9.03 2.02
N LYS A 96 -12.48 8.93 1.01
CA LYS A 96 -11.33 8.02 1.04
C LYS A 96 -10.38 8.30 2.20
N LEU A 97 -10.16 9.57 2.53
CA LEU A 97 -9.31 9.98 3.66
C LEU A 97 -9.85 9.45 4.99
N ASN A 98 -11.16 9.59 5.20
CA ASN A 98 -11.79 9.30 6.47
C ASN A 98 -12.07 7.81 6.68
N TYR A 99 -12.27 7.05 5.61
CA TYR A 99 -12.79 5.68 5.70
C TYR A 99 -11.91 4.60 5.05
N GLU A 100 -11.06 4.94 4.08
CA GLU A 100 -10.27 3.94 3.32
C GLU A 100 -8.77 3.99 3.61
N SER A 101 -8.26 5.09 4.18
CA SER A 101 -6.83 5.26 4.50
C SER A 101 -6.42 4.82 5.92
N GLN A 102 -7.21 3.95 6.57
CA GLN A 102 -6.96 3.41 7.93
C GLN A 102 -6.13 2.14 7.93
#